data_AF-A0A286AF73-F1
#
_entry.id   AF-A0A286AF73-F1
#
_cell.length_a   1.000
_cell.length_b   1.000
_cell.length_c   1.000
_cell.angle_alpha   90.00
_cell.angle_beta   90.00
_cell.angle_gamma   90.00
#
_symmetry.space_group_name_H-M   'P 1'
#
loop_
_entity.id
_entity.type
_entity.pdbx_description
1 polymer ?
#
loop_
_entity_poly.entity_id
_entity_poly.type
_entity_poly.pdbx_seq_one_letter_code
_entity_poly.pdbx_strand_id
1 'polypeptide(L)'
;MMKFLRILSCFALLVLTLISCKKDNTAAVTVTLSEDIVILGIGEERQLSVTGVPAQEVVWSSSDASVATVSVTGMITAYKTGAVDIKATYKDATSVCKLSVVVGNYQKNWIYDFGQTEGNLSPTSAAGALSANDGIAGHIHALLPAPTSSQIARIWTGNSNVGGFTLTNTATIGSGARLLFKAPPSTSTSKFSILNIDGTNLFSIGYQMKLQAGTAGTYKFALGRDASTMDWNTALPSLNASQFSNNVNFSPTAALPVFLIMWWDITPNGYQLSIQQKDKSLVAVDATLNPKVSFVTGGEYDVQIYANNSTGARRYVKNNEKYSILPGASHIWINNNLLLKAAGDSNFVTSEMDANATLNAFMFMGLSNTNNAAQVYLDDFKYANYITDLNMLSK
;
A
#
# COMPACT_ATOMS: atom_id res chain seq x y z
N MET A 1 -20.04 72.04 66.96
CA MET A 1 -20.71 73.33 66.68
C MET A 1 -21.24 73.27 65.25
N MET A 2 -22.58 73.29 65.09
CA MET A 2 -23.38 73.77 63.95
C MET A 2 -22.81 73.59 62.52
N LYS A 3 -23.53 73.03 61.54
CA LYS A 3 -24.92 73.33 61.16
C LYS A 3 -25.42 72.40 60.05
N PHE A 4 -26.73 72.21 60.10
CA PHE A 4 -27.63 71.53 59.16
C PHE A 4 -27.89 72.36 57.87
N LEU A 5 -28.34 71.67 56.81
CA LEU A 5 -29.36 72.08 55.82
C LEU A 5 -28.94 72.92 54.57
N ARG A 6 -29.11 72.39 53.34
CA ARG A 6 -30.24 72.66 52.42
C ARG A 6 -30.07 72.09 50.99
N ILE A 7 -31.21 71.63 50.49
CA ILE A 7 -31.60 71.08 49.17
C ILE A 7 -31.50 72.13 48.04
N LEU A 8 -31.06 71.78 46.82
CA LEU A 8 -31.79 72.04 45.55
C LEU A 8 -31.12 71.43 44.30
N SER A 9 -31.90 70.58 43.61
CA SER A 9 -32.02 70.38 42.15
C SER A 9 -30.87 70.83 41.22
N CYS A 10 -30.29 69.87 40.48
CA CYS A 10 -30.10 70.04 39.03
C CYS A 10 -29.90 68.68 38.35
N PHE A 11 -30.89 68.33 37.53
CA PHE A 11 -30.90 67.22 36.59
C PHE A 11 -29.77 67.42 35.56
N ALA A 12 -28.73 66.60 35.60
CA ALA A 12 -27.77 66.48 34.52
C ALA A 12 -27.70 65.01 34.12
N LEU A 13 -28.37 64.71 33.00
CA LEU A 13 -28.47 63.40 32.37
C LEU A 13 -27.07 62.99 31.87
N LEU A 14 -26.37 62.16 32.64
CA LEU A 14 -25.13 61.52 32.21
C LEU A 14 -25.50 60.37 31.26
N VAL A 15 -25.38 60.59 29.96
CA VAL A 15 -25.48 59.54 28.94
C VAL A 15 -24.26 58.64 29.08
N LEU A 16 -24.40 57.56 29.85
CA LEU A 16 -23.46 56.44 29.84
C LEU A 16 -23.76 55.62 28.58
N THR A 17 -22.99 55.83 27.51
CA THR A 17 -22.98 54.93 26.37
C THR A 17 -22.41 53.59 26.83
N LEU A 18 -23.29 52.62 27.07
CA LEU A 18 -22.93 51.22 27.16
C LEU A 18 -22.35 50.81 25.80
N ILE A 19 -21.03 50.68 25.74
CA ILE A 19 -20.36 49.93 24.67
C ILE A 19 -20.84 48.49 24.85
N SER A 20 -21.88 48.12 24.10
CA SER A 20 -22.25 46.74 23.87
C SER A 20 -21.09 46.10 23.13
N CYS A 21 -20.19 45.46 23.89
CA CYS A 21 -19.21 44.55 23.34
C CYS A 21 -20.02 43.38 22.77
N LYS A 22 -20.35 43.44 21.48
CA LYS A 22 -20.80 42.25 20.74
C LYS A 22 -19.68 41.25 20.90
N LYS A 23 -19.89 40.25 21.76
CA LYS A 23 -19.11 39.02 21.74
C LYS A 23 -19.45 38.41 20.39
N ASP A 24 -18.61 38.66 19.39
CA ASP A 24 -18.72 38.00 18.10
C ASP A 24 -18.70 36.50 18.40
N ASN A 25 -19.83 35.84 18.18
CA ASN A 25 -19.92 34.38 18.12
C ASN A 25 -19.23 33.93 16.82
N THR A 26 -17.91 34.16 16.74
CA THR A 26 -17.06 33.49 15.77
C THR A 26 -16.95 32.05 16.25
N ALA A 27 -17.50 31.13 15.46
CA ALA A 27 -17.28 29.70 15.68
C ALA A 27 -15.77 29.47 15.86
N ALA A 28 -15.40 28.68 16.88
CA ALA A 28 -14.00 28.39 17.15
C ALA A 28 -13.35 27.80 15.90
N VAL A 29 -12.33 28.49 15.38
CA VAL A 29 -11.57 28.02 14.22
C VAL A 29 -10.77 26.80 14.68
N THR A 30 -10.93 25.68 13.98
CA THR A 30 -10.23 24.43 14.29
C THR A 30 -9.29 24.08 13.15
N VAL A 31 -8.01 23.90 13.46
CA VAL A 31 -7.00 23.38 12.55
C VAL A 31 -6.79 21.92 12.91
N THR A 32 -7.05 21.01 11.98
CA THR A 32 -6.83 19.57 12.19
C THR A 32 -5.78 19.08 11.21
N LEU A 33 -4.72 18.46 11.71
CA LEU A 33 -3.66 17.85 10.91
C LEU A 33 -4.08 16.44 10.47
N SER A 34 -3.50 15.97 9.36
CA SER A 34 -3.69 14.60 8.87
C SER A 34 -3.07 13.54 9.79
N GLU A 35 -2.02 13.90 10.54
CA GLU A 35 -1.30 12.98 11.44
C GLU A 35 -0.82 13.74 12.70
N ASP A 36 -1.12 13.22 13.89
CA ASP A 36 -0.67 13.79 15.17
C ASP A 36 0.76 13.37 15.53
N ILE A 37 1.21 12.22 15.03
CA ILE A 37 2.54 11.66 15.29
C ILE A 37 3.11 11.12 13.99
N VAL A 38 4.36 11.49 13.68
CA VAL A 38 5.10 11.01 12.52
C VAL A 38 6.46 10.49 12.98
N ILE A 39 6.93 9.40 12.36
CA ILE A 39 8.31 8.92 12.54
C ILE A 39 8.95 8.79 11.16
N LEU A 40 10.12 9.39 10.98
CA LEU A 40 10.85 9.40 9.72
C LEU A 40 12.28 8.90 9.90
N GLY A 41 12.75 8.20 8.88
CA GLY A 41 14.18 7.99 8.69
C GLY A 41 14.89 9.28 8.26
N ILE A 42 16.20 9.39 8.52
CA ILE A 42 17.00 10.46 7.93
C ILE A 42 16.86 10.43 6.40
N GLY A 43 16.50 11.58 5.82
CA GLY A 43 16.28 11.75 4.38
C GLY A 43 14.86 11.43 3.90
N GLU A 44 13.99 10.87 4.75
CA GLU A 44 12.58 10.66 4.40
C GLU A 44 11.78 11.96 4.45
N GLU A 45 10.71 12.00 3.67
CA GLU A 45 9.78 13.12 3.59
C GLU A 45 8.35 12.69 3.96
N ARG A 46 7.54 13.64 4.44
CA ARG A 46 6.13 13.40 4.76
C ARG A 46 5.27 14.62 4.48
N GLN A 47 4.23 14.44 3.68
CA GLN A 47 3.24 15.48 3.43
C GLN A 47 2.19 15.46 4.54
N LEU A 48 2.09 16.54 5.32
CA LEU A 48 0.94 16.78 6.19
C LEU A 48 -0.10 17.62 5.47
N SER A 49 -1.38 17.33 5.68
CA SER A 49 -2.48 18.18 5.21
C SER A 49 -3.27 18.73 6.40
N VAL A 50 -3.98 19.83 6.16
CA VAL A 50 -4.88 20.45 7.13
C VAL A 50 -6.32 20.35 6.67
N THR A 51 -7.23 20.23 7.63
CA THR A 51 -8.67 20.37 7.42
C THR A 51 -9.24 21.38 8.43
N GLY A 52 -10.42 21.95 8.12
CA GLY A 52 -11.08 22.98 8.93
C GLY A 52 -10.66 24.43 8.61
N VAL A 53 -9.62 24.61 7.79
CA VAL A 53 -9.09 25.93 7.39
C VAL A 53 -8.60 25.93 5.93
N PRO A 54 -8.51 27.09 5.26
CA PRO A 54 -7.90 27.20 3.93
C PRO A 54 -6.41 26.83 3.99
N ALA A 55 -6.01 25.74 3.33
CA ALA A 55 -4.64 25.20 3.40
C ALA A 55 -3.57 26.20 2.94
N GLN A 56 -3.91 27.11 2.03
CA GLN A 56 -2.99 28.12 1.48
C GLN A 56 -2.70 29.26 2.46
N GLU A 57 -3.53 29.43 3.50
CA GLU A 57 -3.37 30.46 4.51
C GLU A 57 -2.71 29.92 5.80
N VAL A 58 -2.37 28.63 5.84
CA VAL A 58 -1.69 28.01 6.98
C VAL A 58 -0.21 28.35 6.98
N VAL A 59 0.29 28.77 8.14
CA VAL A 59 1.71 28.97 8.39
C VAL A 59 2.29 27.71 9.03
N TRP A 60 3.29 27.14 8.39
CA TRP A 60 4.01 25.95 8.87
C TRP A 60 5.31 26.34 9.58
N SER A 61 5.66 25.64 10.65
CA SER A 61 6.95 25.80 11.33
C SER A 61 7.46 24.50 11.95
N SER A 62 8.78 24.40 12.06
CA SER A 62 9.48 23.36 12.81
C SER A 62 10.11 23.97 14.05
N SER A 63 10.04 23.27 15.19
CA SER A 63 10.71 23.69 16.42
C SER A 63 12.24 23.54 16.39
N ASP A 64 12.77 22.72 15.48
CA ASP A 64 14.22 22.57 15.23
C ASP A 64 14.47 22.19 13.75
N ALA A 65 14.77 23.20 12.94
CA ALA A 65 15.07 23.03 11.53
C ALA A 65 16.34 22.23 11.24
N SER A 66 17.23 22.04 12.23
CA SER A 66 18.42 21.19 12.10
C SER A 66 18.09 19.69 12.17
N VAL A 67 16.93 19.34 12.76
CA VAL A 67 16.39 17.97 12.85
C VAL A 67 15.49 17.69 11.65
N ALA A 68 14.52 18.56 11.38
CA ALA A 68 13.65 18.48 10.20
C ALA A 68 13.06 19.85 9.83
N THR A 69 12.85 20.09 8.53
CA THR A 69 12.13 21.28 8.03
C THR A 69 10.71 20.91 7.61
N VAL A 70 9.86 21.92 7.44
CA VAL A 70 8.54 21.78 6.82
C VAL A 70 8.36 22.92 5.80
N SER A 71 7.91 22.58 4.60
CA SER A 71 7.68 23.55 3.52
C SER A 71 6.40 24.37 3.76
N VAL A 72 6.19 25.41 2.95
CA VAL A 72 4.93 26.20 2.98
C VAL A 72 3.69 25.38 2.59
N THR A 73 3.88 24.24 1.94
CA THR A 73 2.79 23.32 1.58
C THR A 73 2.60 22.20 2.60
N GLY A 74 3.38 22.16 3.68
CA GLY A 74 3.31 21.10 4.70
C GLY A 74 4.16 19.85 4.41
N MET A 75 5.13 19.91 3.49
CA MET A 75 6.07 18.81 3.25
C MET A 75 7.20 18.85 4.27
N ILE A 76 7.31 17.82 5.09
CA ILE A 76 8.39 17.62 6.06
C ILE A 76 9.57 16.95 5.38
N THR A 77 10.80 17.39 5.65
CA THR A 77 12.04 16.71 5.25
C THR A 77 12.93 16.47 6.49
N ALA A 78 13.29 15.22 6.75
CA ALA A 78 14.10 14.83 7.92
C ALA A 78 15.61 14.83 7.62
N TYR A 79 16.42 15.44 8.49
CA TYR A 79 17.88 15.57 8.30
C TYR A 79 18.71 14.83 9.34
N LYS A 80 18.27 14.85 10.60
CA LYS A 80 19.07 14.36 11.72
C LYS A 80 18.15 13.72 12.75
N THR A 81 18.64 12.67 13.40
CA THR A 81 17.91 12.02 14.49
C THR A 81 17.57 12.98 15.62
N GLY A 82 16.34 12.91 16.13
CA GLY A 82 15.85 13.78 17.18
C GLY A 82 14.33 13.88 17.17
N ALA A 83 13.74 14.41 18.24
CA ALA A 83 12.32 14.72 18.29
C ALA A 83 12.10 16.21 18.00
N VAL A 84 11.09 16.54 17.22
CA VAL A 84 10.74 17.91 16.83
C VAL A 84 9.22 18.05 16.67
N ASP A 85 8.68 19.19 17.08
CA ASP A 85 7.29 19.55 16.83
C ASP A 85 7.17 20.27 15.48
N ILE A 86 6.27 19.80 14.62
CA ILE A 86 5.82 20.48 13.40
C ILE A 86 4.48 21.13 13.67
N LYS A 87 4.35 22.43 13.43
CA LYS A 87 3.15 23.21 13.77
C LYS A 87 2.49 23.77 12.51
N ALA A 88 1.17 23.65 12.44
CA ALA A 88 0.32 24.33 11.49
C ALA A 88 -0.52 25.37 12.23
N THR A 89 -0.36 26.64 11.88
CA THR A 89 -1.06 27.77 12.51
C THR A 89 -1.91 28.50 11.50
N TYR A 90 -3.17 28.75 11.84
CA TYR A 90 -4.08 29.61 11.08
C TYR A 90 -4.81 30.54 12.04
N LYS A 91 -4.58 31.85 11.89
CA LYS A 91 -5.00 32.87 12.87
C LYS A 91 -4.50 32.47 14.27
N ASP A 92 -5.40 32.40 15.26
CA ASP A 92 -5.05 32.06 16.64
C ASP A 92 -5.11 30.55 16.93
N ALA A 93 -5.48 29.72 15.95
CA ALA A 93 -5.56 28.28 16.10
C ALA A 93 -4.25 27.61 15.65
N THR A 94 -3.70 26.73 16.48
CA THR A 94 -2.49 25.95 16.17
C THR A 94 -2.74 24.47 16.42
N SER A 95 -2.30 23.65 15.49
CA SER A 95 -2.22 22.19 15.63
C SER A 95 -0.76 21.74 15.55
N VAL A 96 -0.42 20.66 16.25
CA VAL A 96 0.97 20.19 16.40
C VAL A 96 1.07 18.71 16.08
N CYS A 97 1.95 18.37 15.15
CA CYS A 97 2.41 17.01 14.89
C CYS A 97 3.72 16.76 15.62
N LYS A 98 3.81 15.66 16.37
CA LYS A 98 5.04 15.19 17.03
C LYS A 98 5.85 14.35 16.06
N LEU A 99 7.01 14.85 15.63
CA LEU A 99 7.92 14.15 14.72
C LEU A 99 9.10 13.55 15.49
N SER A 100 9.44 12.29 15.20
CA SER A 100 10.68 11.64 15.63
C SER A 100 11.50 11.19 14.43
N VAL A 101 12.77 11.59 14.37
CA VAL A 101 13.69 11.19 13.32
C VAL A 101 14.63 10.09 13.84
N VAL A 102 14.75 9.00 13.11
CA VAL A 102 15.57 7.82 13.46
C VAL A 102 16.68 7.55 12.44
N VAL A 103 17.63 6.69 12.80
CA VAL A 103 18.72 6.28 11.89
C VAL A 103 18.18 5.29 10.84
N GLY A 104 18.55 5.51 9.58
CA GLY A 104 18.09 4.68 8.43
C GLY A 104 16.63 4.94 8.05
N ASN A 105 16.12 4.26 7.04
CA ASN A 105 14.70 4.36 6.67
C ASN A 105 13.81 3.86 7.82
N TYR A 106 12.73 4.59 8.12
CA TYR A 106 11.84 4.19 9.20
C TYR A 106 11.16 2.86 8.83
N GLN A 107 11.17 1.91 9.76
CA GLN A 107 10.60 0.58 9.56
C GLN A 107 9.08 0.66 9.57
N LYS A 108 8.49 0.59 8.38
CA LYS A 108 7.05 0.60 8.15
C LYS A 108 6.59 -0.81 7.86
N ASN A 109 5.53 -1.22 8.53
CA ASN A 109 4.85 -2.48 8.29
C ASN A 109 3.34 -2.26 8.40
N TRP A 110 2.58 -3.10 7.72
CA TRP A 110 1.12 -3.08 7.77
C TRP A 110 0.54 -4.43 7.38
N ILE A 111 -0.74 -4.60 7.71
CA ILE A 111 -1.55 -5.74 7.31
C ILE A 111 -2.68 -5.21 6.44
N TYR A 112 -3.06 -5.97 5.43
CA TYR A 112 -4.22 -5.74 4.59
C TYR A 112 -5.02 -7.03 4.48
N ASP A 113 -6.21 -7.04 5.08
CA ASP A 113 -7.23 -8.06 4.90
C ASP A 113 -8.37 -7.52 4.02
N PHE A 114 -9.26 -8.40 3.57
CA PHE A 114 -10.43 -7.99 2.79
C PHE A 114 -11.67 -7.73 3.66
N GLY A 115 -11.49 -7.51 4.96
CA GLY A 115 -12.56 -7.21 5.91
C GLY A 115 -13.49 -8.40 6.17
N GLN A 116 -14.75 -8.10 6.47
CA GLN A 116 -15.76 -9.11 6.85
C GLN A 116 -16.90 -9.24 5.83
N THR A 117 -17.02 -8.30 4.90
CA THR A 117 -18.19 -8.18 4.03
C THR A 117 -18.01 -8.96 2.74
N GLU A 118 -19.03 -9.71 2.35
CA GLU A 118 -19.07 -10.40 1.05
C GLU A 118 -19.69 -9.53 -0.04
N GLY A 119 -19.33 -9.81 -1.29
CA GLY A 119 -20.00 -9.24 -2.45
C GLY A 119 -19.16 -9.19 -3.71
N ASN A 120 -19.81 -8.90 -4.83
CA ASN A 120 -19.15 -8.78 -6.12
C ASN A 120 -18.39 -7.45 -6.21
N LEU A 121 -17.11 -7.52 -6.57
CA LEU A 121 -16.27 -6.35 -6.87
C LEU A 121 -16.12 -6.12 -8.38
N SER A 122 -16.68 -6.98 -9.22
CA SER A 122 -16.55 -6.87 -10.68
C SER A 122 -17.55 -5.84 -11.23
N PRO A 123 -17.13 -4.92 -12.13
CA PRO A 123 -18.06 -4.06 -12.85
C PRO A 123 -19.02 -4.90 -13.72
N THR A 124 -20.24 -4.40 -13.90
CA THR A 124 -21.42 -5.19 -14.29
C THR A 124 -21.47 -5.63 -15.77
N SER A 125 -20.66 -5.07 -16.66
CA SER A 125 -20.67 -5.47 -18.10
C SER A 125 -19.52 -4.98 -18.98
N ALA A 126 -18.51 -4.30 -18.44
CA ALA A 126 -17.41 -3.72 -19.22
C ALA A 126 -16.06 -3.84 -18.51
N ALA A 127 -14.97 -3.68 -19.27
CA ALA A 127 -13.66 -3.47 -18.67
C ALA A 127 -13.70 -2.23 -17.77
N GLY A 128 -13.11 -2.31 -16.59
CA GLY A 128 -13.22 -1.25 -15.60
C GLY A 128 -12.16 -1.35 -14.52
N ALA A 129 -11.99 -0.24 -13.82
CA ALA A 129 -11.13 -0.14 -12.65
C ALA A 129 -11.97 0.30 -11.45
N LEU A 130 -11.66 -0.26 -10.30
CA LEU A 130 -12.21 0.11 -9.01
C LEU A 130 -11.07 0.19 -8.01
N SER A 131 -11.12 1.18 -7.14
CA SER A 131 -10.07 1.43 -6.15
C SER A 131 -10.64 1.55 -4.74
N ALA A 132 -9.76 1.50 -3.77
CA ALA A 132 -9.93 2.15 -2.49
C ALA A 132 -8.74 3.07 -2.26
N ASN A 133 -9.00 4.25 -1.68
CA ASN A 133 -7.98 5.23 -1.30
C ASN A 133 -7.21 5.90 -2.47
N ASP A 134 -7.82 6.04 -3.65
CA ASP A 134 -7.21 6.72 -4.79
C ASP A 134 -7.58 8.21 -4.92
N GLY A 135 -8.37 8.74 -3.97
CA GLY A 135 -8.80 10.14 -3.96
C GLY A 135 -9.90 10.51 -4.98
N ILE A 136 -10.45 9.53 -5.73
CA ILE A 136 -11.46 9.79 -6.77
C ILE A 136 -12.78 9.11 -6.40
N ALA A 137 -13.79 9.91 -6.02
CA ALA A 137 -15.07 9.41 -5.52
C ALA A 137 -15.78 8.41 -6.46
N GLY A 138 -15.62 8.55 -7.79
CA GLY A 138 -16.23 7.66 -8.78
C GLY A 138 -15.57 6.28 -8.90
N HIS A 139 -14.40 6.06 -8.30
CA HIS A 139 -13.68 4.79 -8.35
C HIS A 139 -13.76 4.01 -7.04
N ILE A 140 -14.13 4.70 -5.95
CA ILE A 140 -14.20 4.08 -4.63
C ILE A 140 -15.30 3.01 -4.67
N HIS A 141 -14.90 1.76 -4.48
CA HIS A 141 -15.85 0.67 -4.33
C HIS A 141 -16.17 0.45 -2.86
N ALA A 142 -17.46 0.54 -2.49
CA ALA A 142 -17.91 0.47 -1.10
C ALA A 142 -17.50 -0.83 -0.38
N LEU A 143 -17.25 -1.91 -1.12
CA LEU A 143 -16.85 -3.21 -0.56
C LEU A 143 -15.34 -3.44 -0.52
N LEU A 144 -14.53 -2.70 -1.28
CA LEU A 144 -13.07 -2.94 -1.29
C LEU A 144 -12.44 -2.16 -0.12
N PRO A 145 -11.85 -2.82 0.89
CA PRO A 145 -11.29 -2.10 2.02
C PRO A 145 -10.12 -1.20 1.59
N ALA A 146 -10.07 -0.01 2.18
CA ALA A 146 -8.95 0.90 2.03
C ALA A 146 -7.75 0.40 2.87
N PRO A 147 -6.52 0.41 2.31
CA PRO A 147 -5.32 0.24 3.11
C PRO A 147 -5.19 1.29 4.21
N THR A 148 -4.36 1.02 5.23
CA THR A 148 -4.27 1.82 6.45
C THR A 148 -3.54 3.15 6.33
N SER A 149 -2.86 3.43 5.21
CA SER A 149 -2.13 4.67 4.99
C SER A 149 -2.39 5.20 3.57
N SER A 150 -1.39 5.67 2.83
CA SER A 150 -1.55 6.23 1.47
C SER A 150 -1.63 5.18 0.36
N GLN A 151 -1.59 3.89 0.68
CA GLN A 151 -1.59 2.84 -0.34
C GLN A 151 -2.94 2.78 -1.03
N ILE A 152 -2.92 2.41 -2.31
CA ILE A 152 -4.12 2.24 -3.12
C ILE A 152 -4.34 0.75 -3.32
N ALA A 153 -5.47 0.23 -2.85
CA ALA A 153 -5.94 -1.08 -3.29
C ALA A 153 -6.72 -0.90 -4.59
N ARG A 154 -6.42 -1.71 -5.61
CA ARG A 154 -7.07 -1.60 -6.92
C ARG A 154 -7.40 -2.94 -7.51
N ILE A 155 -8.54 -2.97 -8.17
CA ILE A 155 -8.98 -4.03 -9.05
C ILE A 155 -9.11 -3.46 -10.46
N TRP A 156 -8.62 -4.21 -11.43
CA TRP A 156 -8.91 -3.97 -12.84
C TRP A 156 -9.45 -5.26 -13.46
N THR A 157 -10.57 -5.16 -14.16
CA THR A 157 -11.18 -6.28 -14.90
C THR A 157 -11.06 -6.04 -16.40
N GLY A 158 -10.56 -7.03 -17.11
CA GLY A 158 -10.55 -7.04 -18.57
C GLY A 158 -11.94 -7.11 -19.19
N ASN A 159 -12.01 -6.91 -20.51
CA ASN A 159 -13.26 -6.95 -21.28
C ASN A 159 -13.75 -8.41 -21.44
N SER A 160 -14.27 -9.01 -20.37
CA SER A 160 -14.95 -10.30 -20.38
C SER A 160 -16.00 -10.34 -19.29
N ASN A 161 -17.24 -10.69 -19.62
CA ASN A 161 -18.35 -10.78 -18.67
C ASN A 161 -18.27 -12.04 -17.77
N VAL A 162 -17.12 -12.71 -17.71
CA VAL A 162 -16.98 -14.07 -17.15
C VAL A 162 -15.81 -14.19 -16.18
N GLY A 163 -14.81 -13.29 -16.24
CA GLY A 163 -13.76 -13.12 -15.22
C GLY A 163 -14.13 -12.02 -14.22
N GLY A 164 -13.49 -12.00 -13.04
CA GLY A 164 -13.85 -11.01 -12.03
C GLY A 164 -13.34 -11.30 -10.63
N PHE A 165 -13.86 -10.51 -9.70
CA PHE A 165 -13.48 -10.45 -8.30
C PHE A 165 -14.71 -10.48 -7.40
N THR A 166 -14.65 -11.28 -6.34
CA THR A 166 -15.72 -11.39 -5.36
C THR A 166 -15.09 -11.52 -3.99
N LEU A 167 -15.60 -10.79 -3.00
CA LEU A 167 -15.30 -11.04 -1.60
C LEU A 167 -16.21 -12.15 -1.10
N THR A 168 -15.62 -13.19 -0.51
CA THR A 168 -16.39 -14.29 0.08
C THR A 168 -15.81 -14.76 1.40
N ASN A 169 -16.69 -15.23 2.29
CA ASN A 169 -16.36 -15.90 3.54
C ASN A 169 -16.48 -17.43 3.42
N THR A 170 -16.61 -17.99 2.19
CA THR A 170 -16.62 -19.45 1.89
C THR A 170 -15.34 -19.95 1.19
N ALA A 171 -15.06 -21.26 1.20
CA ALA A 171 -13.82 -21.89 0.69
C ALA A 171 -12.50 -21.66 1.48
N THR A 172 -12.61 -21.35 2.78
CA THR A 172 -11.59 -21.08 3.83
C THR A 172 -10.18 -20.67 3.41
N ILE A 173 -9.88 -19.38 3.57
CA ILE A 173 -8.54 -18.84 3.87
C ILE A 173 -8.77 -17.68 4.86
N GLY A 174 -7.82 -17.42 5.76
CA GLY A 174 -7.90 -16.34 6.75
C GLY A 174 -9.14 -16.36 7.67
N SER A 175 -9.24 -15.34 8.53
CA SER A 175 -10.48 -14.99 9.23
C SER A 175 -11.16 -13.83 8.50
N GLY A 176 -12.46 -13.94 8.22
CA GLY A 176 -13.19 -12.90 7.47
C GLY A 176 -13.33 -13.21 5.98
N ALA A 177 -13.47 -12.17 5.18
CA ALA A 177 -13.61 -12.27 3.73
C ALA A 177 -12.24 -12.38 3.05
N ARG A 178 -12.20 -13.10 1.92
CA ARG A 178 -11.05 -13.19 1.00
C ARG A 178 -11.45 -12.80 -0.39
N LEU A 179 -10.46 -12.39 -1.17
CA LEU A 179 -10.65 -12.11 -2.58
C LEU A 179 -10.65 -13.42 -3.37
N LEU A 180 -11.84 -13.85 -3.81
CA LEU A 180 -11.97 -14.78 -4.92
C LEU A 180 -11.66 -14.03 -6.22
N PHE A 181 -10.51 -14.35 -6.80
CA PHE A 181 -10.08 -13.85 -8.08
C PHE A 181 -10.29 -14.94 -9.15
N LYS A 182 -11.22 -14.72 -10.08
CA LYS A 182 -11.44 -15.55 -11.26
C LYS A 182 -10.75 -14.94 -12.49
N ALA A 183 -9.79 -15.66 -13.07
CA ALA A 183 -9.12 -15.24 -14.30
C ALA A 183 -10.14 -15.13 -15.47
N PRO A 184 -9.99 -14.16 -16.37
CA PRO A 184 -10.87 -14.02 -17.54
C PRO A 184 -10.66 -15.20 -18.51
N PRO A 185 -11.71 -15.84 -19.04
CA PRO A 185 -11.59 -16.97 -19.97
C PRO A 185 -11.34 -16.53 -21.42
N SER A 186 -10.63 -15.42 -21.61
CA SER A 186 -10.28 -14.83 -22.90
C SER A 186 -8.86 -14.31 -22.85
N THR A 187 -8.33 -13.81 -23.97
CA THR A 187 -6.99 -13.20 -24.04
C THR A 187 -6.86 -11.87 -23.27
N SER A 188 -7.91 -11.45 -22.57
CA SER A 188 -7.82 -10.30 -21.67
C SER A 188 -7.11 -10.69 -20.36
N THR A 189 -6.74 -9.70 -19.57
CA THR A 189 -6.17 -9.91 -18.24
C THR A 189 -7.14 -9.37 -17.20
N SER A 190 -6.92 -9.71 -15.94
CA SER A 190 -7.53 -9.01 -14.78
C SER A 190 -6.44 -8.85 -13.73
N LYS A 191 -6.55 -7.85 -12.84
CA LYS A 191 -5.52 -7.52 -11.86
C LYS A 191 -6.09 -7.11 -10.52
N PHE A 192 -5.44 -7.56 -9.45
CA PHE A 192 -5.56 -6.99 -8.11
C PHE A 192 -4.18 -6.48 -7.69
N SER A 193 -4.12 -5.27 -7.13
CA SER A 193 -2.86 -4.61 -6.85
C SER A 193 -2.93 -3.75 -5.60
N ILE A 194 -1.82 -3.66 -4.88
CA ILE A 194 -1.58 -2.59 -3.90
C ILE A 194 -0.45 -1.71 -4.44
N LEU A 195 -0.73 -0.42 -4.56
CA LEU A 195 0.14 0.60 -5.16
C LEU A 195 0.42 1.71 -4.15
N ASN A 196 1.29 2.64 -4.52
CA ASN A 196 1.64 3.81 -3.70
C ASN A 196 2.09 3.42 -2.28
N ILE A 197 2.80 2.29 -2.18
CA ILE A 197 3.40 1.86 -0.92
C ILE A 197 4.57 2.79 -0.63
N ASP A 198 4.60 3.35 0.57
CA ASP A 198 5.74 4.10 1.10
C ASP A 198 6.92 3.14 1.40
N GLY A 199 7.54 2.68 0.31
CA GLY A 199 8.50 1.59 0.30
C GLY A 199 9.96 2.05 0.25
N THR A 200 10.86 1.08 0.22
CA THR A 200 12.31 1.30 0.12
C THR A 200 12.89 0.42 -0.99
N ASN A 201 14.21 0.29 -1.09
CA ASN A 201 14.85 -0.73 -1.93
C ASN A 201 14.78 -2.16 -1.35
N LEU A 202 14.06 -2.35 -0.23
CA LEU A 202 13.76 -3.63 0.39
C LEU A 202 12.24 -3.82 0.47
N PHE A 203 11.80 -5.06 0.32
CA PHE A 203 10.38 -5.38 0.33
C PHE A 203 10.15 -6.79 0.87
N SER A 204 9.53 -6.90 2.04
CA SER A 204 9.01 -8.17 2.55
C SER A 204 7.50 -8.17 2.39
N ILE A 205 6.98 -9.23 1.79
CA ILE A 205 5.53 -9.44 1.68
C ILE A 205 5.18 -10.89 1.95
N GLY A 206 4.10 -11.08 2.69
CA GLY A 206 3.49 -12.37 2.93
C GLY A 206 2.00 -12.32 2.64
N TYR A 207 1.43 -13.42 2.20
CA TYR A 207 0.01 -13.56 1.93
C TYR A 207 -0.41 -15.01 1.97
N GLN A 208 -1.70 -15.25 2.20
CA GLN A 208 -2.30 -16.57 2.08
C GLN A 208 -2.91 -16.73 0.69
N MET A 209 -2.74 -17.91 0.10
CA MET A 209 -3.36 -18.23 -1.18
C MET A 209 -3.92 -19.64 -1.24
N LYS A 210 -5.09 -19.79 -1.88
CA LYS A 210 -5.72 -21.08 -2.15
C LYS A 210 -5.97 -21.21 -3.63
N LEU A 211 -5.55 -22.33 -4.19
CA LEU A 211 -5.77 -22.64 -5.59
C LEU A 211 -7.02 -23.52 -5.72
N GLN A 212 -8.02 -23.08 -6.48
CA GLN A 212 -9.27 -23.83 -6.63
C GLN A 212 -9.08 -25.11 -7.44
N ALA A 213 -9.69 -26.19 -6.96
CA ALA A 213 -9.67 -27.49 -7.62
C ALA A 213 -10.43 -27.50 -8.96
N GLY A 214 -9.95 -28.28 -9.94
CA GLY A 214 -10.64 -28.52 -11.21
C GLY A 214 -10.68 -27.33 -12.17
N THR A 215 -9.92 -26.27 -11.88
CA THR A 215 -9.84 -25.08 -12.75
C THR A 215 -8.52 -25.06 -13.53
N ALA A 216 -8.43 -24.23 -14.57
CA ALA A 216 -7.24 -24.10 -15.42
C ALA A 216 -7.02 -22.65 -15.82
N GLY A 217 -5.76 -22.25 -15.97
CA GLY A 217 -5.35 -20.89 -16.33
C GLY A 217 -4.01 -20.50 -15.71
N THR A 218 -3.69 -19.21 -15.75
CA THR A 218 -2.38 -18.73 -15.27
C THR A 218 -2.57 -17.51 -14.37
N TYR A 219 -1.82 -17.49 -13.26
CA TYR A 219 -1.66 -16.30 -12.44
C TYR A 219 -0.22 -15.86 -12.40
N LYS A 220 -0.01 -14.55 -12.29
CA LYS A 220 1.29 -13.98 -11.98
C LYS A 220 1.20 -13.18 -10.70
N PHE A 221 2.16 -13.34 -9.82
CA PHE A 221 2.45 -12.34 -8.79
C PHE A 221 3.66 -11.54 -9.25
N ALA A 222 3.54 -10.22 -9.29
CA ALA A 222 4.61 -9.31 -9.63
C ALA A 222 4.87 -8.33 -8.49
N LEU A 223 6.14 -8.10 -8.20
CA LEU A 223 6.61 -7.12 -7.22
C LEU A 223 7.56 -6.16 -7.94
N GLY A 224 7.43 -4.86 -7.71
CA GLY A 224 8.29 -3.87 -8.35
C GLY A 224 7.96 -2.43 -8.00
N ARG A 225 8.12 -1.57 -9.01
CA ARG A 225 7.87 -0.14 -8.91
C ARG A 225 6.71 0.28 -9.81
N ASP A 226 5.69 0.87 -9.20
CA ASP A 226 4.74 1.71 -9.89
C ASP A 226 5.22 3.16 -9.84
N ALA A 227 5.53 3.73 -10.99
CA ALA A 227 5.99 5.13 -11.12
C ALA A 227 4.89 6.06 -11.65
N SER A 228 3.62 5.63 -11.66
CA SER A 228 2.55 6.42 -12.27
C SER A 228 2.12 7.57 -11.36
N THR A 229 2.16 8.79 -11.88
CA THR A 229 1.37 9.93 -11.37
C THR A 229 0.01 9.85 -12.06
N MET A 230 -0.98 9.17 -11.48
CA MET A 230 -2.23 8.90 -12.17
C MET A 230 -3.04 10.19 -12.41
N ASP A 231 -3.09 10.68 -13.65
CA ASP A 231 -4.13 11.61 -14.12
C ASP A 231 -5.20 10.81 -14.88
N TRP A 232 -6.43 10.88 -14.39
CA TRP A 232 -7.56 10.08 -14.86
C TRP A 232 -8.38 10.73 -15.97
N ASN A 233 -8.25 12.05 -16.19
CA ASN A 233 -8.99 12.73 -17.25
C ASN A 233 -8.52 12.31 -18.65
N THR A 234 -7.39 11.60 -18.76
CA THR A 234 -6.76 11.16 -20.02
C THR A 234 -6.57 9.65 -20.12
N ALA A 235 -7.40 8.82 -19.48
CA ALA A 235 -7.33 7.35 -19.56
C ALA A 235 -7.74 6.78 -20.94
N LEU A 236 -7.09 7.25 -22.01
CA LEU A 236 -6.85 6.60 -23.29
C LEU A 236 -5.32 6.38 -23.45
N PRO A 237 -4.87 5.44 -24.29
CA PRO A 237 -3.80 4.47 -23.99
C PRO A 237 -2.35 4.96 -24.04
N SER A 238 -2.03 6.22 -23.76
CA SER A 238 -0.62 6.67 -23.94
C SER A 238 0.00 7.58 -22.90
N LEU A 239 -0.67 7.98 -21.82
CA LEU A 239 0.01 8.65 -20.69
C LEU A 239 -0.72 8.30 -19.38
N ASN A 240 0.03 7.82 -18.37
CA ASN A 240 -0.43 7.48 -17.00
C ASN A 240 -1.07 6.10 -16.77
N ALA A 241 -0.82 5.16 -17.68
CA ALA A 241 -1.17 3.76 -17.56
C ALA A 241 0.03 2.93 -17.04
N SER A 242 -0.16 2.08 -16.02
CA SER A 242 0.91 1.21 -15.51
C SER A 242 0.59 -0.27 -15.60
N GLN A 243 1.64 -1.08 -15.77
CA GLN A 243 1.51 -2.53 -15.82
C GLN A 243 0.92 -3.10 -14.52
N PHE A 244 1.06 -2.40 -13.40
CA PHE A 244 0.51 -2.81 -12.12
C PHE A 244 -0.96 -2.43 -11.94
N SER A 245 -1.50 -1.44 -12.64
CA SER A 245 -2.77 -0.82 -12.22
C SER A 245 -3.93 -0.95 -13.21
N ASN A 246 -3.68 -1.28 -14.48
CA ASN A 246 -4.72 -1.23 -15.52
C ASN A 246 -4.56 -2.28 -16.64
N ASN A 247 -5.08 -2.03 -17.84
CA ASN A 247 -5.05 -2.95 -18.98
C ASN A 247 -3.68 -3.14 -19.65
N VAL A 248 -2.63 -2.43 -19.22
CA VAL A 248 -1.30 -2.56 -19.83
C VAL A 248 -0.63 -3.86 -19.36
N ASN A 249 -0.33 -4.77 -20.27
CA ASN A 249 0.36 -6.01 -19.94
C ASN A 249 1.90 -5.83 -19.91
N PHE A 250 2.60 -6.74 -19.22
CA PHE A 250 4.06 -6.80 -19.31
C PHE A 250 4.48 -7.14 -20.74
N SER A 251 5.37 -6.32 -21.32
CA SER A 251 5.95 -6.58 -22.63
C SER A 251 6.96 -7.72 -22.56
N PRO A 252 6.94 -8.67 -23.50
CA PRO A 252 7.96 -9.71 -23.58
C PRO A 252 9.33 -9.18 -24.03
N THR A 253 9.41 -7.96 -24.60
CA THR A 253 10.64 -7.42 -25.20
C THR A 253 11.17 -6.17 -24.50
N ALA A 254 10.35 -5.47 -23.71
CA ALA A 254 10.78 -4.25 -23.02
C ALA A 254 11.32 -4.55 -21.62
N ALA A 255 12.12 -3.60 -21.10
CA ALA A 255 12.44 -3.57 -19.68
C ALA A 255 11.16 -3.43 -18.86
N LEU A 256 11.04 -4.24 -17.82
CA LEU A 256 9.87 -4.25 -16.95
C LEU A 256 10.18 -3.53 -15.63
N PRO A 257 9.21 -2.78 -15.08
CA PRO A 257 9.38 -2.12 -13.78
C PRO A 257 9.18 -3.11 -12.61
N VAL A 258 9.71 -4.33 -12.75
CA VAL A 258 9.51 -5.46 -11.82
C VAL A 258 10.85 -5.97 -11.28
N PHE A 259 10.85 -6.28 -10.00
CA PHE A 259 11.94 -6.95 -9.32
C PHE A 259 11.80 -8.48 -9.39
N LEU A 260 10.57 -8.97 -9.22
CA LEU A 260 10.24 -10.40 -9.21
C LEU A 260 8.91 -10.63 -9.92
N ILE A 261 8.86 -11.66 -10.77
CA ILE A 261 7.61 -12.24 -11.27
C ILE A 261 7.60 -13.73 -10.92
N MET A 262 6.62 -14.12 -10.12
CA MET A 262 6.23 -15.51 -9.89
C MET A 262 5.08 -15.85 -10.83
N TRP A 263 5.14 -17.05 -11.41
CA TRP A 263 4.22 -17.51 -12.44
C TRP A 263 3.61 -18.85 -12.03
N TRP A 264 2.30 -18.88 -11.88
CA TRP A 264 1.53 -20.04 -11.49
C TRP A 264 0.74 -20.54 -12.68
N ASP A 265 1.13 -21.70 -13.19
CA ASP A 265 0.35 -22.40 -14.18
C ASP A 265 -0.55 -23.41 -13.48
N ILE A 266 -1.85 -23.23 -13.68
CA ILE A 266 -2.92 -24.00 -13.05
C ILE A 266 -3.54 -24.93 -14.08
N THR A 267 -3.56 -26.21 -13.75
CA THR A 267 -4.27 -27.24 -14.50
C THR A 267 -5.29 -27.93 -13.60
N PRO A 268 -6.27 -28.67 -14.17
CA PRO A 268 -7.23 -29.40 -13.35
C PRO A 268 -6.58 -30.42 -12.40
N ASN A 269 -5.37 -30.88 -12.73
CA ASN A 269 -4.69 -31.99 -12.05
C ASN A 269 -3.43 -31.57 -11.27
N GLY A 270 -3.10 -30.28 -11.21
CA GLY A 270 -1.91 -29.81 -10.51
C GLY A 270 -1.48 -28.40 -10.88
N TYR A 271 -0.43 -27.94 -10.19
CA TYR A 271 0.05 -26.57 -10.26
C TYR A 271 1.57 -26.55 -10.42
N GLN A 272 2.09 -25.62 -11.23
CA GLN A 272 3.52 -25.36 -11.36
C GLN A 272 3.81 -23.90 -11.02
N LEU A 273 4.70 -23.68 -10.06
CA LEU A 273 5.30 -22.38 -9.82
C LEU A 273 6.58 -22.26 -10.65
N SER A 274 6.71 -21.18 -11.41
CA SER A 274 7.93 -20.78 -12.11
C SER A 274 8.32 -19.36 -11.74
N ILE A 275 9.61 -19.07 -11.78
CA ILE A 275 10.16 -17.74 -11.51
C ILE A 275 10.74 -17.18 -12.81
N GLN A 276 10.25 -16.01 -13.23
CA GLN A 276 10.77 -15.34 -14.41
C GLN A 276 12.16 -14.78 -14.12
N GLN A 277 13.13 -15.13 -14.96
CA GLN A 277 14.48 -14.60 -14.90
C GLN A 277 14.57 -13.26 -15.64
N LYS A 278 15.69 -12.56 -15.47
CA LYS A 278 15.95 -11.27 -16.12
C LYS A 278 15.88 -11.34 -17.66
N ASP A 279 16.27 -12.47 -18.24
CA ASP A 279 16.21 -12.74 -19.69
C ASP A 279 14.79 -13.15 -20.17
N LYS A 280 13.79 -13.05 -19.29
CA LYS A 280 12.38 -13.42 -19.50
C LYS A 280 12.11 -14.92 -19.56
N SER A 281 13.13 -15.78 -19.44
CA SER A 281 12.92 -17.22 -19.32
C SER A 281 12.20 -17.56 -18.02
N LEU A 282 11.43 -18.66 -18.03
CA LEU A 282 10.76 -19.18 -16.84
C LEU A 282 11.57 -20.35 -16.28
N VAL A 283 11.93 -20.27 -15.00
CA VAL A 283 12.57 -21.38 -14.27
C VAL A 283 11.55 -21.99 -13.33
N ALA A 284 11.13 -23.21 -13.63
CA ALA A 284 10.21 -23.97 -12.79
C ALA A 284 10.85 -24.31 -11.43
N VAL A 285 10.07 -24.22 -10.35
CA VAL A 285 10.47 -24.72 -9.04
C VAL A 285 10.52 -26.24 -9.09
N ASP A 286 11.71 -26.79 -8.89
CA ASP A 286 11.97 -28.23 -8.92
C ASP A 286 11.58 -28.88 -7.59
N ALA A 287 10.66 -29.83 -7.65
CA ALA A 287 10.19 -30.58 -6.48
C ALA A 287 11.29 -31.47 -5.87
N THR A 288 12.28 -31.91 -6.65
CA THR A 288 13.41 -32.72 -6.16
C THR A 288 14.37 -31.89 -5.30
N LEU A 289 14.57 -30.62 -5.66
CA LEU A 289 15.32 -29.66 -4.84
C LEU A 289 14.51 -29.18 -3.62
N ASN A 290 13.19 -29.21 -3.72
CA ASN A 290 12.27 -28.65 -2.73
C ASN A 290 11.26 -29.70 -2.20
N PRO A 291 11.71 -30.85 -1.63
CA PRO A 291 10.83 -31.97 -1.31
C PRO A 291 9.82 -31.68 -0.19
N LYS A 292 10.02 -30.60 0.58
CA LYS A 292 9.10 -30.16 1.64
C LYS A 292 7.97 -29.24 1.14
N VAL A 293 8.00 -28.88 -0.14
CA VAL A 293 6.99 -28.03 -0.77
C VAL A 293 6.29 -28.83 -1.86
N SER A 294 4.98 -29.02 -1.71
CA SER A 294 4.15 -29.73 -2.68
C SER A 294 2.96 -28.87 -3.06
N PHE A 295 2.81 -28.62 -4.36
CA PHE A 295 1.66 -27.88 -4.88
C PHE A 295 0.59 -28.88 -5.34
N VAL A 296 -0.51 -28.96 -4.61
CA VAL A 296 -1.60 -29.91 -4.81
C VAL A 296 -2.93 -29.21 -5.02
N THR A 297 -3.79 -29.81 -5.84
CA THR A 297 -5.14 -29.33 -6.16
C THR A 297 -5.97 -29.00 -4.91
N GLY A 298 -6.51 -27.79 -4.82
CA GLY A 298 -7.27 -27.34 -3.63
C GLY A 298 -6.40 -26.89 -2.45
N GLY A 299 -5.07 -26.96 -2.58
CA GLY A 299 -4.13 -26.63 -1.51
C GLY A 299 -4.13 -25.15 -1.12
N GLU A 300 -3.77 -24.92 0.13
CA GLU A 300 -3.61 -23.61 0.76
C GLU A 300 -2.14 -23.39 1.11
N TYR A 301 -1.66 -22.17 0.87
CA TYR A 301 -0.25 -21.84 0.99
C TYR A 301 -0.06 -20.49 1.68
N ASP A 302 0.83 -20.47 2.67
CA ASP A 302 1.43 -19.25 3.21
C ASP A 302 2.66 -18.94 2.35
N VAL A 303 2.58 -17.87 1.56
CA VAL A 303 3.68 -17.40 0.73
C VAL A 303 4.35 -16.21 1.40
N GLN A 304 5.69 -16.22 1.46
CA GLN A 304 6.46 -15.04 1.89
C GLN A 304 7.62 -14.79 0.93
N ILE A 305 7.83 -13.53 0.60
CA ILE A 305 8.81 -13.08 -0.38
C ILE A 305 9.62 -11.96 0.28
N TYR A 306 10.94 -12.12 0.27
CA TYR A 306 11.87 -11.12 0.77
C TYR A 306 12.75 -10.66 -0.40
N ALA A 307 12.53 -9.44 -0.86
CA ALA A 307 13.22 -8.85 -2.00
C ALA A 307 14.28 -7.83 -1.56
N ASN A 308 15.51 -8.04 -2.03
CA ASN A 308 16.63 -7.15 -1.79
C ASN A 308 17.06 -6.44 -3.07
N ASN A 309 16.47 -5.27 -3.35
CA ASN A 309 16.91 -4.43 -4.47
C ASN A 309 18.08 -3.51 -4.08
N SER A 310 18.72 -3.69 -2.92
CA SER A 310 19.87 -2.87 -2.53
C SER A 310 21.19 -3.38 -3.12
N THR A 311 22.23 -2.56 -3.05
CA THR A 311 23.60 -2.92 -3.52
C THR A 311 24.36 -3.86 -2.59
N GLY A 312 23.86 -4.08 -1.37
CA GLY A 312 24.47 -4.96 -0.37
C GLY A 312 23.63 -6.18 -0.07
N ALA A 313 24.27 -7.26 0.38
CA ALA A 313 23.54 -8.43 0.89
C ALA A 313 22.74 -8.07 2.15
N ARG A 314 21.58 -8.70 2.33
CA ARG A 314 20.73 -8.51 3.51
C ARG A 314 20.61 -9.80 4.28
N ARG A 315 20.80 -9.70 5.60
CA ARG A 315 20.72 -10.84 6.52
C ARG A 315 19.43 -10.77 7.31
N TYR A 316 18.86 -11.94 7.59
CA TYR A 316 17.70 -12.07 8.46
C TYR A 316 17.74 -13.40 9.20
N VAL A 317 16.90 -13.50 10.23
CA VAL A 317 16.70 -14.74 10.99
C VAL A 317 15.27 -15.19 10.78
N LYS A 318 15.07 -16.48 10.53
CA LYS A 318 13.76 -17.13 10.43
C LYS A 318 13.90 -18.56 10.93
N ASN A 319 12.93 -19.06 11.69
CA ASN A 319 12.99 -20.40 12.29
C ASN A 319 14.31 -20.68 13.06
N ASN A 320 14.84 -19.66 13.76
CA ASN A 320 16.14 -19.69 14.45
C ASN A 320 17.37 -19.93 13.54
N GLU A 321 17.22 -19.88 12.22
CA GLU A 321 18.31 -19.98 11.26
C GLU A 321 18.64 -18.62 10.63
N LYS A 322 19.91 -18.44 10.25
CA LYS A 322 20.40 -17.21 9.62
C LYS A 322 20.46 -17.39 8.11
N TYR A 323 19.92 -16.42 7.38
CA TYR A 323 19.91 -16.40 5.93
C TYR A 323 20.54 -15.11 5.41
N SER A 324 21.03 -15.16 4.17
CA SER A 324 21.59 -14.02 3.46
C SER A 324 21.02 -13.95 2.05
N ILE A 325 20.34 -12.85 1.74
CA ILE A 325 19.82 -12.53 0.41
C ILE A 325 20.88 -11.69 -0.32
N LEU A 326 21.32 -12.16 -1.49
CA LEU A 326 22.28 -11.43 -2.32
C LEU A 326 21.68 -10.11 -2.86
N PRO A 327 22.52 -9.15 -3.29
CA PRO A 327 22.05 -7.97 -4.01
C PRO A 327 21.24 -8.36 -5.26
N GLY A 328 20.10 -7.72 -5.48
CA GLY A 328 19.24 -7.99 -6.64
C GLY A 328 18.50 -9.33 -6.61
N ALA A 329 18.51 -10.03 -5.47
CA ALA A 329 17.88 -11.33 -5.30
C ALA A 329 16.63 -11.28 -4.41
N SER A 330 15.79 -12.31 -4.54
CA SER A 330 14.72 -12.62 -3.59
C SER A 330 14.89 -14.00 -2.98
N HIS A 331 14.47 -14.13 -1.72
CA HIS A 331 14.14 -15.42 -1.11
C HIS A 331 12.62 -15.60 -1.11
N ILE A 332 12.16 -16.81 -1.43
CA ILE A 332 10.74 -17.16 -1.50
C ILE A 332 10.50 -18.33 -0.56
N TRP A 333 9.53 -18.20 0.33
CA TRP A 333 9.14 -19.20 1.30
C TRP A 333 7.71 -19.64 1.04
N ILE A 334 7.49 -20.96 1.08
CA ILE A 334 6.16 -21.57 0.99
C ILE A 334 5.96 -22.44 2.23
N ASN A 335 4.91 -22.18 3.01
CA ASN A 335 4.60 -22.92 4.24
C ASN A 335 5.82 -23.06 5.16
N ASN A 336 6.55 -21.95 5.36
CA ASN A 336 7.81 -21.87 6.13
C ASN A 336 8.98 -22.72 5.61
N ASN A 337 8.94 -23.19 4.37
CA ASN A 337 10.07 -23.82 3.68
C ASN A 337 10.67 -22.86 2.65
N LEU A 338 11.99 -22.61 2.74
CA LEU A 338 12.71 -21.77 1.78
C LEU A 338 12.88 -22.52 0.46
N LEU A 339 12.46 -21.89 -0.64
CA LEU A 339 12.68 -22.44 -1.96
C LEU A 339 14.14 -22.34 -2.39
N LEU A 340 14.63 -23.42 -2.97
CA LEU A 340 15.92 -23.53 -3.63
C LEU A 340 15.73 -23.48 -5.15
N LYS A 341 16.53 -22.63 -5.79
CA LYS A 341 16.69 -22.54 -7.25
C LYS A 341 17.61 -23.63 -7.78
N ALA A 342 18.68 -23.92 -7.04
CA ALA A 342 19.67 -24.96 -7.32
C ALA A 342 20.18 -25.54 -6.00
N ALA A 343 21.01 -26.59 -6.06
CA ALA A 343 21.59 -27.20 -4.87
C ALA A 343 22.34 -26.15 -4.01
N GLY A 344 21.80 -25.87 -2.82
CA GLY A 344 22.35 -24.89 -1.88
C GLY A 344 22.14 -23.41 -2.27
N ASP A 345 21.40 -23.11 -3.34
CA ASP A 345 21.13 -21.75 -3.79
C ASP A 345 19.65 -21.39 -3.67
N SER A 346 19.33 -20.48 -2.76
CA SER A 346 18.01 -19.90 -2.54
C SER A 346 17.82 -18.52 -3.18
N ASN A 347 18.83 -17.98 -3.87
CA ASN A 347 18.83 -16.62 -4.39
C ASN A 347 18.24 -16.57 -5.80
N PHE A 348 16.95 -16.23 -5.87
CA PHE A 348 16.32 -15.92 -7.15
C PHE A 348 16.73 -14.51 -7.60
N VAL A 349 17.77 -14.42 -8.43
CA VAL A 349 18.26 -13.16 -9.03
C VAL A 349 17.46 -12.85 -10.30
N THR A 350 16.42 -12.03 -10.16
CA THR A 350 15.43 -11.78 -11.22
C THR A 350 15.28 -10.32 -11.60
N SER A 351 15.93 -9.41 -10.88
CA SER A 351 15.68 -7.98 -10.99
C SER A 351 15.99 -7.43 -12.39
N GLU A 352 14.97 -6.79 -12.98
CA GLU A 352 15.13 -5.92 -14.15
C GLU A 352 15.27 -4.45 -13.76
N MET A 353 15.11 -4.15 -12.47
CA MET A 353 15.18 -2.80 -11.94
C MET A 353 16.62 -2.41 -11.62
N ASP A 354 16.89 -1.11 -11.72
CA ASP A 354 18.14 -0.53 -11.23
C ASP A 354 18.31 -0.79 -9.73
N ALA A 355 19.56 -1.07 -9.33
CA ALA A 355 19.90 -1.24 -7.93
C ALA A 355 19.54 0.04 -7.13
N ASN A 356 19.03 -0.15 -5.93
CA ASN A 356 18.46 0.86 -5.04
C ASN A 356 17.18 1.54 -5.52
N ALA A 357 16.62 1.18 -6.68
CA ALA A 357 15.29 1.67 -7.05
C ALA A 357 14.26 1.23 -5.99
N THR A 358 13.38 2.15 -5.62
CA THR A 358 12.31 1.90 -4.65
C THR A 358 11.32 0.87 -5.17
N LEU A 359 10.97 -0.09 -4.32
CA LEU A 359 9.89 -1.05 -4.51
C LEU A 359 8.65 -0.54 -3.78
N ASN A 360 7.57 -0.27 -4.51
CA ASN A 360 6.39 0.41 -3.97
C ASN A 360 5.05 -0.18 -4.47
N ALA A 361 5.08 -1.32 -5.13
CA ALA A 361 3.88 -1.94 -5.67
C ALA A 361 4.02 -3.46 -5.81
N PHE A 362 2.91 -4.16 -5.62
CA PHE A 362 2.75 -5.54 -6.05
C PHE A 362 1.40 -5.76 -6.71
N MET A 363 1.28 -6.84 -7.47
CA MET A 363 0.08 -7.17 -8.23
C MET A 363 -0.07 -8.67 -8.45
N PHE A 364 -1.31 -9.14 -8.40
CA PHE A 364 -1.75 -10.41 -8.97
C PHE A 364 -2.41 -10.16 -10.31
N MET A 365 -1.96 -10.85 -11.35
CA MET A 365 -2.60 -10.83 -12.67
C MET A 365 -3.10 -12.22 -13.02
N GLY A 366 -4.37 -12.29 -13.38
CA GLY A 366 -5.00 -13.48 -13.95
C GLY A 366 -5.04 -13.35 -15.46
N LEU A 367 -4.64 -14.41 -16.14
CA LEU A 367 -4.74 -14.55 -17.60
C LEU A 367 -5.13 -15.99 -17.93
N SER A 368 -5.86 -16.17 -19.02
CA SER A 368 -6.27 -17.50 -19.42
C SER A 368 -6.43 -17.62 -20.92
N ASN A 369 -6.34 -18.85 -21.41
CA ASN A 369 -6.74 -19.18 -22.77
C ASN A 369 -8.26 -19.37 -22.82
N THR A 370 -8.84 -19.41 -24.02
CA THR A 370 -10.28 -19.57 -24.24
C THR A 370 -10.87 -20.74 -23.43
N ASN A 371 -11.96 -20.47 -22.69
CA ASN A 371 -12.72 -21.42 -21.84
C ASN A 371 -12.09 -21.84 -20.49
N ASN A 372 -10.93 -21.29 -20.13
CA ASN A 372 -10.26 -21.60 -18.86
C ASN A 372 -10.54 -20.48 -17.85
N ALA A 373 -11.13 -20.80 -16.70
CA ALA A 373 -11.43 -19.81 -15.65
C ALA A 373 -10.82 -20.24 -14.31
N ALA A 374 -9.49 -20.20 -14.22
CA ALA A 374 -8.80 -20.44 -12.97
C ALA A 374 -9.36 -19.55 -11.86
N GLN A 375 -9.38 -20.10 -10.65
CA GLN A 375 -9.85 -19.40 -9.47
C GLN A 375 -8.79 -19.51 -8.37
N VAL A 376 -8.46 -18.37 -7.78
CA VAL A 376 -7.54 -18.27 -6.66
C VAL A 376 -8.18 -17.41 -5.59
N TYR A 377 -8.06 -17.85 -4.34
CA TYR A 377 -8.40 -17.06 -3.18
C TYR A 377 -7.12 -16.44 -2.62
N LEU A 378 -7.16 -15.15 -2.28
CA LEU A 378 -6.06 -14.39 -1.70
C LEU A 378 -6.54 -13.71 -0.42
N ASP A 379 -5.68 -13.66 0.60
CA ASP A 379 -6.01 -13.02 1.87
C ASP A 379 -4.79 -12.68 2.73
N ASP A 380 -5.03 -11.94 3.80
CA ASP A 380 -4.12 -11.66 4.91
C ASP A 380 -2.72 -11.18 4.45
N PHE A 381 -2.68 -10.13 3.64
CA PHE A 381 -1.41 -9.55 3.19
C PHE A 381 -0.68 -8.90 4.37
N LYS A 382 0.59 -9.26 4.57
CA LYS A 382 1.50 -8.58 5.50
C LYS A 382 2.66 -7.98 4.73
N TYR A 383 3.03 -6.76 5.07
CA TYR A 383 4.13 -6.05 4.43
C TYR A 383 5.11 -5.49 5.46
N ALA A 384 6.38 -5.45 5.08
CA ALA A 384 7.39 -4.62 5.72
C ALA A 384 8.35 -4.02 4.68
N ASN A 385 8.74 -2.76 4.88
CA ASN A 385 9.73 -2.07 4.02
C ASN A 385 11.20 -2.43 4.36
N TYR A 386 11.40 -3.52 5.10
CA TYR A 386 12.68 -4.08 5.55
C TYR A 386 12.59 -5.62 5.51
N ILE A 387 13.75 -6.31 5.56
CA ILE A 387 13.78 -7.77 5.56
C ILE A 387 13.49 -8.30 6.97
N THR A 388 12.39 -9.03 7.13
CA THR A 388 11.99 -9.64 8.41
C THR A 388 11.15 -10.89 8.16
N ASP A 389 11.14 -11.80 9.13
CA ASP A 389 10.09 -12.80 9.19
C ASP A 389 8.75 -12.11 9.46
N LEU A 390 7.78 -12.34 8.59
CA LEU A 390 6.45 -11.74 8.70
C LEU A 390 5.52 -12.58 9.57
N ASN A 391 5.94 -13.78 9.98
CA ASN A 391 5.15 -14.71 10.79
C ASN A 391 3.71 -14.78 10.28
N MET A 392 3.53 -15.22 9.03
CA MET A 392 2.21 -15.60 8.52
C MET A 392 1.68 -16.65 9.50
N LEU A 393 0.55 -16.36 10.15
CA LEU A 393 -0.01 -17.27 11.15
C LEU A 393 -0.45 -18.52 10.38
N SER A 394 0.29 -19.62 10.54
CA SER A 394 -0.27 -20.93 10.25
C SER A 394 -1.45 -21.10 11.20
N LYS A 395 -2.64 -21.31 10.63
CA LYS A 395 -3.94 -21.46 11.30
C LYS A 395 -3.90 -22.04 12.71
#